data_AF-A0A7W1JRU7-F1
#
_entry.id   AF-A0A7W1JRU7-F1
#
_cell.length_a   1.000
_cell.length_b   1.000
_cell.length_c   1.000
_cell.angle_alpha   90.00
_cell.angle_beta   90.00
_cell.angle_gamma   90.00
#
_symmetry.space_group_name_H-M   'P 1'
#
loop_
_entity.id
_entity.type
_entity.pdbx_description
1 polymer ?
#
loop_
_entity_poly.entity_id
_entity_poly.type
_entity_poly.pdbx_seq_one_letter_code
_entity_poly.pdbx_strand_id
1 'polypeptide(L)'
;MPPTPSRPELTPIASLPALYNPRDLALIRRTVALDTTDDEFALFIHWARTLRLDPLRRQVHAFVFHKHDPKKRRLSLVTSIEGFRAIAA
;
A
#
# COMPACT_ATOMS: atom_id res chain seq x y z
N MET A 1 52.96 9.21 -8.45
CA MET A 1 51.55 9.53 -8.12
C MET A 1 50.63 9.05 -9.24
N PRO A 2 50.05 7.85 -9.09
CA PRO A 2 48.77 7.48 -9.69
C PRO A 2 47.69 7.33 -8.59
N PRO A 3 46.44 7.79 -8.81
CA PRO A 3 45.40 7.74 -7.79
C PRO A 3 44.90 6.30 -7.58
N THR A 4 44.85 5.89 -6.32
CA THR A 4 44.22 4.65 -5.86
C THR A 4 42.75 4.63 -6.30
N PRO A 5 42.25 3.59 -6.99
CA PRO A 5 40.82 3.46 -7.23
C PRO A 5 40.11 3.17 -5.91
N SER A 6 39.45 4.21 -5.42
CA SER A 6 38.11 4.20 -4.81
C SER A 6 37.67 2.88 -4.16
N ARG A 7 37.76 2.89 -2.83
CA ARG A 7 36.98 2.10 -1.85
C ARG A 7 35.67 1.58 -2.46
N PRO A 8 35.37 0.27 -2.42
CA PRO A 8 34.09 -0.23 -2.87
C PRO A 8 32.99 0.40 -2.00
N GLU A 9 32.12 1.18 -2.64
CA GLU A 9 30.86 1.61 -2.04
C GLU A 9 30.14 0.36 -1.53
N LEU A 10 29.82 0.38 -0.24
CA LEU A 10 28.94 -0.58 0.37
C LEU A 10 27.60 -0.49 -0.37
N THR A 11 27.39 -1.38 -1.34
CA THR A 11 26.06 -1.70 -1.85
C THR A 11 25.15 -1.95 -0.64
N PRO A 12 24.09 -1.15 -0.43
CA PRO A 12 23.09 -1.53 0.54
C PRO A 12 22.49 -2.84 0.05
N ILE A 13 22.74 -3.89 0.83
CA ILE A 13 22.25 -5.24 0.63
C ILE A 13 20.76 -5.11 0.32
N ALA A 14 20.37 -5.63 -0.85
CA ALA A 14 19.03 -5.66 -1.37
C ALA A 14 17.99 -5.84 -0.25
N SER A 15 17.34 -4.74 0.13
CA SER A 15 16.04 -4.87 0.78
C SER A 15 15.11 -5.45 -0.27
N LEU A 16 14.64 -6.68 -0.04
CA LEU A 16 13.36 -7.13 -0.54
C LEU A 16 12.44 -5.91 -0.56
N PRO A 17 11.78 -5.57 -1.69
CA PRO A 17 11.00 -4.35 -1.74
C PRO A 17 10.08 -4.39 -0.52
N ALA A 18 10.36 -3.52 0.45
CA ALA A 18 9.40 -3.18 1.47
C ALA A 18 8.27 -2.64 0.62
N LEU A 19 7.26 -3.50 0.35
CA LEU A 19 6.39 -3.40 -0.83
C LEU A 19 5.67 -2.03 -0.91
N TYR A 20 5.71 -1.29 0.19
CA TYR A 20 5.43 0.12 0.26
C TYR A 20 6.53 0.83 1.06
N ASN A 21 7.18 1.83 0.46
CA ASN A 21 7.95 2.82 1.18
C ASN A 21 7.00 3.54 2.17
N PRO A 22 7.40 3.98 3.37
CA PRO A 22 6.56 4.81 4.25
C PRO A 22 5.93 6.02 3.54
N ARG A 23 6.61 6.59 2.53
CA ARG A 23 6.03 7.63 1.67
C ARG A 23 4.85 7.12 0.83
N ASP A 24 4.93 5.90 0.31
CA ASP A 24 3.87 5.27 -0.47
C ASP A 24 2.68 4.92 0.41
N LEU A 25 2.90 4.43 1.63
CA LEU A 25 1.81 4.21 2.60
C LEU A 25 1.06 5.52 2.91
N ALA A 26 1.81 6.62 3.11
CA ALA A 26 1.20 7.95 3.29
C ALA A 26 0.49 8.46 2.02
N LEU A 27 0.94 8.07 0.83
CA LEU A 27 0.29 8.39 -0.43
C LEU A 27 -1.01 7.58 -0.61
N ILE A 28 -1.00 6.30 -0.28
CA ILE A 28 -2.18 5.43 -0.36
C ILE A 28 -3.23 5.90 0.64
N ARG A 29 -2.82 6.25 1.87
CA ARG A 29 -3.72 6.81 2.88
C ARG A 29 -4.36 8.12 2.41
N ARG A 30 -3.62 9.04 1.81
CA ARG A 30 -4.21 10.33 1.37
C ARG A 30 -5.09 10.22 0.12
N THR A 31 -4.95 9.17 -0.68
CA THR A 31 -5.62 9.06 -1.99
C THR A 31 -6.76 8.04 -1.99
N VAL A 32 -6.50 6.82 -1.51
CA VAL A 32 -7.42 5.68 -1.62
C VAL A 32 -8.14 5.41 -0.31
N ALA A 33 -7.53 5.76 0.83
CA ALA A 33 -8.01 5.44 2.18
C ALA A 33 -8.03 6.69 3.09
N LEU A 34 -8.59 7.79 2.60
CA LEU A 34 -8.57 9.10 3.29
C LEU A 34 -9.21 9.04 4.69
N ASP A 35 -10.28 8.26 4.81
CA ASP A 35 -11.17 8.28 5.98
C ASP A 35 -10.98 7.08 6.93
N THR A 36 -10.00 6.21 6.63
CA THR A 36 -9.74 5.01 7.44
C THR A 36 -9.02 5.36 8.73
N THR A 37 -9.40 4.69 9.82
CA THR A 37 -8.56 4.64 11.03
C THR A 37 -7.25 3.89 10.76
N ASP A 38 -6.32 3.94 11.71
CA ASP A 38 -5.05 3.24 11.57
C ASP A 38 -5.24 1.72 11.43
N ASP A 39 -6.13 1.13 12.23
CA ASP A 39 -6.45 -0.30 12.17
C ASP A 39 -7.15 -0.69 10.85
N GLU A 40 -8.10 0.13 10.39
CA GLU A 40 -8.79 -0.07 9.11
C GLU A 40 -7.81 0.02 7.93
N PHE A 41 -6.87 0.95 7.99
CA PHE A 41 -5.82 1.09 7.00
C PHE A 41 -4.87 -0.11 7.02
N ALA A 42 -4.45 -0.57 8.20
CA ALA A 42 -3.60 -1.75 8.34
C ALA A 42 -4.30 -3.00 7.76
N LEU A 43 -5.60 -3.15 8.02
CA LEU A 43 -6.41 -4.24 7.45
C LEU A 43 -6.48 -4.15 5.91
N PHE A 44 -6.71 -2.95 5.36
CA PHE A 44 -6.73 -2.72 3.92
C PHE A 44 -5.39 -3.09 3.25
N ILE A 45 -4.28 -2.64 3.83
CA ILE A 45 -2.93 -2.95 3.31
C ILE A 45 -2.64 -4.45 3.43
N HIS A 46 -3.02 -5.09 4.53
CA HIS A 46 -2.87 -6.54 4.68
C HIS A 46 -3.64 -7.29 3.59
N TRP A 47 -4.90 -6.94 3.34
CA TRP A 47 -5.73 -7.54 2.30
C TRP A 47 -5.18 -7.33 0.88
N ALA A 48 -4.77 -6.10 0.55
CA ALA A 48 -4.15 -5.78 -0.74
C ALA A 48 -2.88 -6.61 -0.98
N ARG A 49 -2.06 -6.81 0.07
CA ARG A 49 -0.85 -7.64 0.00
C ARG A 49 -1.17 -9.12 -0.22
N THR A 50 -2.16 -9.66 0.47
CA THR A 50 -2.58 -11.07 0.32
C THR A 50 -3.05 -11.36 -1.10
N LEU A 51 -3.78 -10.42 -1.70
CA LEU A 51 -4.27 -10.54 -3.09
C LEU A 51 -3.26 -10.09 -4.14
N ARG A 52 -2.07 -9.60 -3.73
CA ARG A 52 -1.05 -9.00 -4.61
C ARG A 52 -1.61 -7.88 -5.52
N LEU A 53 -2.58 -7.12 -4.99
CA LEU A 53 -3.19 -6.00 -5.69
C LEU A 53 -2.51 -4.68 -5.33
N ASP A 54 -2.55 -3.75 -6.29
CA ASP A 54 -1.94 -2.43 -6.19
C ASP A 54 -3.02 -1.34 -5.96
N PRO A 55 -3.04 -0.70 -4.78
CA PRO A 55 -3.95 0.41 -4.48
C PRO A 55 -3.73 1.64 -5.35
N LEU A 56 -2.48 1.93 -5.74
CA LEU A 56 -2.15 3.11 -6.55
C LEU A 56 -2.65 2.95 -8.00
N ARG A 57 -2.75 1.71 -8.48
CA ARG A 57 -3.36 1.38 -9.78
C ARG A 57 -4.88 1.35 -9.76
N ARG A 58 -5.52 1.74 -8.64
CA ARG A 58 -6.99 1.69 -8.47
C ARG A 58 -7.57 0.28 -8.65
N GLN A 59 -6.80 -0.74 -8.29
CA GLN A 59 -7.28 -2.13 -8.29
C GLN A 59 -8.15 -2.43 -7.05
N VAL A 60 -7.93 -1.68 -5.97
CA VAL A 60 -8.62 -1.84 -4.68
C VAL A 60 -8.99 -0.48 -4.09
N HIS A 61 -10.14 -0.44 -3.42
CA HIS A 61 -10.68 0.75 -2.77
C HIS A 61 -11.14 0.43 -1.35
N ALA A 62 -10.99 1.39 -0.45
CA ALA A 62 -11.48 1.32 0.92
C ALA A 62 -12.54 2.41 1.14
N PHE A 63 -13.79 1.99 1.33
CA PHE A 63 -14.89 2.90 1.63
C PHE A 63 -15.25 2.81 3.11
N VAL A 64 -15.23 3.95 3.80
CA VAL A 64 -15.68 4.05 5.19
C VAL A 64 -17.06 4.71 5.22
N PHE A 65 -18.06 3.92 5.61
CA PHE A 65 -19.43 4.39 5.81
C PHE A 65 -19.64 4.81 7.27
N HIS A 66 -20.54 5.77 7.50
CA HIS A 66 -20.91 6.28 8.82
C HIS A 66 -19.72 6.78 9.67
N LYS A 67 -18.92 7.68 9.10
CA LYS A 67 -17.70 8.24 9.73
C LYS A 67 -17.96 8.89 11.10
N HIS A 68 -19.15 9.44 11.30
CA HIS A 68 -19.54 10.17 12.52
C HIS A 68 -20.23 9.29 13.58
N ASP A 69 -20.61 8.06 13.25
CA ASP A 69 -21.33 7.16 14.15
C ASP A 69 -20.53 5.89 14.41
N PRO A 70 -19.86 5.74 15.56
CA PRO A 70 -19.03 4.58 15.85
C PRO A 70 -19.82 3.26 15.86
N LYS A 71 -21.13 3.30 16.18
CA LYS A 71 -22.00 2.11 16.18
C LYS A 71 -22.39 1.63 14.78
N LYS A 72 -22.33 2.52 13.77
CA LYS A 72 -22.71 2.21 12.39
C LYS A 72 -21.52 2.23 11.43
N ARG A 73 -20.32 2.59 11.94
CA ARG A 73 -19.09 2.65 11.15
C ARG A 73 -18.82 1.31 10.50
N ARG A 74 -18.68 1.30 9.18
CA ARG A 74 -18.39 0.10 8.39
C ARG A 74 -17.33 0.38 7.36
N LEU A 75 -16.27 -0.43 7.38
CA LEU A 75 -15.28 -0.50 6.33
C LEU A 75 -15.76 -1.47 5.24
N SER A 76 -15.80 -1.02 4.00
CA SER A 76 -16.08 -1.83 2.83
C SER A 76 -14.88 -1.83 1.91
N LEU A 77 -14.29 -3.01 1.72
CA LEU A 77 -13.19 -3.24 0.80
C LEU A 77 -13.77 -3.66 -0.55
N VAL A 78 -13.43 -2.93 -1.61
CA VAL A 78 -13.98 -3.16 -2.94
C VAL A 78 -12.83 -3.37 -3.92
N THR A 79 -12.86 -4.50 -4.63
CA THR A 79 -11.96 -4.78 -5.75
C THR A 79 -12.56 -4.21 -7.03
N SER A 80 -11.77 -3.49 -7.83
CA SER A 80 -12.21 -3.03 -9.15
C SER A 80 -12.10 -4.16 -10.18
N ILE A 81 -12.74 -3.99 -11.36
CA ILE A 81 -12.67 -4.97 -12.46
C ILE A 81 -11.22 -5.26 -12.84
N GLU A 82 -10.37 -4.23 -12.87
CA GLU A 82 -8.93 -4.39 -13.15
C GLU A 82 -8.21 -5.21 -12.07
N GLY A 83 -8.63 -5.10 -10.81
CA GLY A 83 -8.12 -5.96 -9.74
C GLY A 83 -8.51 -7.43 -9.92
N PHE A 84 -9.76 -7.70 -10.30
CA PHE A 84 -10.20 -9.07 -10.60
C PHE A 84 -9.44 -9.66 -11.79
N ARG A 85 -9.15 -8.86 -12.83
CA ARG A 85 -8.32 -9.28 -13.97
C ARG A 85 -6.90 -9.62 -13.55
N ALA A 86 -6.30 -8.83 -12.66
CA ALA A 86 -4.95 -9.07 -12.16
C ALA A 86 -4.84 -10.34 -11.30
N ILE A 87 -5.88 -10.72 -10.56
CA ILE A 87 -5.91 -11.98 -9.79
C ILE A 87 -6.04 -13.21 -10.71
N ALA A 88 -6.74 -13.07 -11.83
CA ALA A 88 -7.04 -14.18 -12.74
C ALA A 88 -5.92 -14.49 -13.76
N ALA A 89 -4.93 -13.60 -13.90
CA ALA A 89 -3.81 -13.73 -14.83
C ALA A 89 -2.61 -14.48 -14.18
#